data_AF-A0A2R5L096-F1
#
_entry.id   AF-A0A2R5L096-F1
#
_cell.length_a   1.000
_cell.length_b   1.000
_cell.length_c   1.000
_cell.angle_alpha   90.00
_cell.angle_beta   90.00
_cell.angle_gamma   90.00
#
_symmetry.space_group_name_H-M   'P 1'
#
loop_
_entity.id
_entity.type
_entity.pdbx_description
1 polymer ?
#
loop_
_entity_poly.entity_id
_entity_poly.type
_entity_poly.pdbx_seq_one_letter_code
_entity_poly.pdbx_strand_id
1 'polypeptide(L)'
;YEVFSTFGKINSHRVMVNEDGKSKGFGFVAFEEPEAAEKACDEYNGKELNGKVIYVGRAQKRGERQAELKKKFEMMKIERMNRYQGVNLYIKNLDDSIDDERLRKEFSNYGTITSA
;
A
#
# COMPACT_ATOMS: atom_id res chain seq x y z
N TYR A 1 -10.87 5.75 -21.15
CA TYR A 1 -11.50 7.08 -21.14
C TYR A 1 -13.00 6.97 -21.08
N GLU A 2 -13.64 6.14 -21.93
CA GLU A 2 -15.09 5.95 -21.93
C GLU A 2 -15.67 5.35 -20.64
N VAL A 3 -14.90 4.49 -19.95
CA VAL A 3 -15.38 3.80 -18.74
C VAL A 3 -15.75 4.76 -17.59
N PHE A 4 -15.14 5.94 -17.55
CA PHE A 4 -15.43 6.92 -16.52
C PHE A 4 -16.58 7.86 -16.91
N SER A 5 -16.89 7.98 -18.20
CA SER A 5 -18.00 8.81 -18.69
C SER A 5 -19.38 8.29 -18.26
N THR A 6 -19.47 7.02 -17.84
CA THR A 6 -20.71 6.42 -17.31
C THR A 6 -21.11 6.99 -15.95
N PHE A 7 -20.18 7.53 -15.19
CA PHE A 7 -20.42 8.08 -13.85
C PHE A 7 -20.92 9.53 -13.88
N GLY A 8 -20.61 10.25 -14.95
CA GLY A 8 -21.02 11.64 -15.12
C GLY A 8 -20.23 12.34 -16.23
N LYS A 9 -20.61 13.58 -16.51
CA LYS A 9 -19.94 14.40 -17.52
C LYS A 9 -18.53 14.75 -17.08
N ILE A 10 -17.55 14.45 -17.94
CA ILE A 10 -16.14 14.75 -17.72
C ILE A 10 -15.85 16.14 -18.28
N ASN A 11 -15.35 17.03 -17.43
CA ASN A 11 -14.88 18.36 -17.80
C ASN A 11 -13.48 18.29 -18.43
N SER A 12 -12.56 17.54 -17.80
CA SER A 12 -11.23 17.32 -18.36
C SER A 12 -10.61 16.01 -17.90
N HIS A 13 -9.61 15.55 -18.64
CA HIS A 13 -8.88 14.34 -18.32
C HIS A 13 -7.44 14.42 -18.82
N ARG A 14 -6.49 13.83 -18.10
CA ARG A 14 -5.06 13.86 -18.47
C ARG A 14 -4.32 12.63 -17.98
N VAL A 15 -3.72 11.88 -18.89
CA VAL A 15 -2.75 10.82 -18.56
C VAL A 15 -1.38 11.44 -18.40
N MET A 16 -0.68 11.06 -17.33
CA MET A 16 0.68 11.52 -17.10
C MET A 16 1.65 10.65 -17.89
N VAL A 17 2.54 11.29 -18.64
CA VAL A 17 3.58 10.64 -19.46
C VAL A 17 4.97 11.05 -18.98
N ASN A 18 5.97 10.21 -19.25
CA ASN A 18 7.38 10.53 -19.10
C ASN A 18 7.85 11.42 -20.26
N GLU A 19 9.10 11.88 -20.18
CA GLU A 19 9.74 12.68 -21.24
C GLU A 19 9.80 11.92 -22.57
N ASP A 20 9.92 10.60 -22.53
CA ASP A 20 9.85 9.71 -23.71
C ASP A 20 8.43 9.47 -24.26
N GLY A 21 7.41 10.18 -23.76
CA GLY A 21 6.01 10.05 -24.16
C GLY A 21 5.28 8.79 -23.65
N LYS A 22 5.98 7.89 -22.95
CA LYS A 22 5.38 6.68 -22.35
C LYS A 22 4.53 7.02 -21.12
N SER A 23 3.38 6.36 -20.95
CA SER A 23 2.51 6.55 -19.78
C SER A 23 3.23 6.20 -18.47
N LYS A 24 3.04 7.04 -17.45
CA LYS A 24 3.50 6.78 -16.07
C LYS A 24 2.56 5.84 -15.29
N GLY A 25 1.50 5.35 -15.94
CA GLY A 25 0.52 4.46 -15.32
C GLY A 25 -0.49 5.16 -14.41
N PHE A 26 -0.59 6.50 -14.46
CA PHE A 26 -1.61 7.24 -13.74
C PHE A 26 -2.10 8.45 -14.54
N GLY A 27 -3.27 8.95 -14.18
CA GLY A 27 -3.88 10.12 -14.79
C GLY A 27 -4.90 10.76 -13.86
N PHE A 28 -5.50 11.84 -14.34
CA PHE A 28 -6.51 12.61 -13.63
C PHE A 28 -7.75 12.72 -14.50
N VAL A 29 -8.91 12.68 -13.86
CA VAL A 29 -10.22 12.94 -14.46
C VAL A 29 -10.90 13.98 -13.57
N ALA A 30 -11.39 15.05 -14.18
CA ALA A 30 -12.20 16.06 -13.53
C ALA A 30 -13.63 15.89 -14.04
N PHE A 31 -14.52 15.44 -13.16
CA PHE A 31 -15.95 15.45 -13.41
C PHE A 31 -16.52 16.85 -13.23
N GLU A 32 -17.66 17.11 -13.87
CA GLU A 32 -18.45 18.32 -13.65
C GLU A 32 -19.11 18.31 -12.27
N GLU A 33 -19.62 17.14 -11.84
CA GLU A 33 -20.29 16.95 -10.55
C GLU A 33 -19.40 16.19 -9.55
N PRO A 34 -19.35 16.62 -8.28
CA PRO A 34 -18.57 15.93 -7.24
C PRO A 34 -19.11 14.52 -6.94
N GLU A 35 -20.43 14.33 -7.05
CA GLU A 35 -21.09 13.03 -6.85
C GLU A 35 -20.63 11.98 -7.86
N ALA A 36 -20.37 12.38 -9.11
CA ALA A 36 -19.84 11.50 -10.15
C ALA A 36 -18.43 11.01 -9.79
N ALA A 37 -17.60 11.90 -9.23
CA ALA A 37 -16.25 11.56 -8.80
C ALA A 37 -16.25 10.59 -7.62
N GLU A 38 -17.18 10.75 -6.67
CA GLU A 38 -17.35 9.85 -5.53
C GLU A 38 -17.80 8.46 -5.97
N LYS A 39 -18.86 8.38 -6.81
CA LYS A 39 -19.32 7.10 -7.38
C LYS A 39 -18.22 6.37 -8.15
N ALA A 40 -17.42 7.11 -8.93
CA ALA A 40 -16.28 6.52 -9.64
C ALA A 40 -15.21 5.98 -8.69
N CYS A 41 -14.95 6.65 -7.56
CA CYS A 41 -14.03 6.13 -6.54
C CYS A 41 -14.58 4.86 -5.90
N ASP A 42 -15.83 4.87 -5.47
CA ASP A 42 -16.43 3.72 -4.77
C ASP A 42 -16.56 2.50 -5.66
N GLU A 43 -16.95 2.71 -6.92
CA GLU A 43 -17.23 1.60 -7.82
C GLU A 43 -15.97 1.06 -8.51
N TYR A 44 -14.99 1.89 -8.87
CA TYR A 44 -13.83 1.45 -9.66
C TYR A 44 -12.54 1.30 -8.86
N ASN A 45 -12.48 1.76 -7.62
CA ASN A 45 -11.30 1.51 -6.79
C ASN A 45 -11.14 0.02 -6.47
N GLY A 46 -10.01 -0.56 -6.87
CA GLY A 46 -9.74 -1.99 -6.68
C GLY A 46 -10.35 -2.90 -7.74
N LYS A 47 -11.02 -2.37 -8.77
CA LYS A 47 -11.50 -3.18 -9.91
C LYS A 47 -10.36 -3.54 -10.85
N GLU A 48 -10.50 -4.68 -11.51
CA GLU A 48 -9.58 -5.08 -12.59
C GLU A 48 -10.00 -4.43 -13.92
N LEU A 49 -9.08 -3.71 -14.54
CA LEU A 49 -9.24 -3.12 -15.86
C LEU A 49 -8.04 -3.53 -16.73
N ASN A 50 -8.29 -4.21 -17.83
CA ASN A 50 -7.26 -4.72 -18.74
C ASN A 50 -6.18 -5.56 -18.04
N GLY A 51 -6.59 -6.45 -17.12
CA GLY A 51 -5.69 -7.32 -16.37
C GLY A 51 -4.85 -6.61 -15.30
N LYS A 52 -5.20 -5.37 -14.95
CA LYS A 52 -4.56 -4.65 -13.84
C LYS A 52 -5.61 -4.12 -12.87
N VAL A 53 -5.39 -4.36 -11.58
CA VAL A 53 -6.18 -3.74 -10.52
C VAL A 53 -5.89 -2.24 -10.51
N ILE A 54 -6.91 -1.42 -10.75
CA ILE A 54 -6.77 0.04 -10.76
C ILE A 54 -7.09 0.62 -9.38
N TYR A 55 -6.37 1.69 -9.03
CA TYR A 55 -6.67 2.50 -7.87
C TYR A 55 -7.38 3.77 -8.33
N VAL A 56 -8.56 4.04 -7.78
CA VAL A 56 -9.32 5.26 -8.02
C VAL A 56 -9.56 5.94 -6.69
N GLY A 57 -9.18 7.21 -6.60
CA GLY A 57 -9.31 7.98 -5.38
C GLY A 57 -9.32 9.47 -5.68
N ARG A 58 -9.64 10.27 -4.67
CA ARG A 58 -9.66 11.73 -4.80
C ARG A 58 -8.28 12.24 -5.21
N ALA A 59 -8.26 13.19 -6.14
CA ALA A 59 -7.02 13.81 -6.58
C ALA A 59 -6.39 14.61 -5.43
N GLN A 60 -5.18 14.22 -5.03
CA GLN A 60 -4.40 14.89 -4.00
C GLN A 60 -3.20 15.59 -4.62
N LYS A 61 -2.78 16.72 -4.04
CA LYS A 61 -1.51 17.35 -4.45
C LYS A 61 -0.36 16.39 -4.14
N ARG A 62 0.64 16.35 -5.03
CA ARG A 62 1.79 15.45 -4.90
C ARG A 62 2.48 15.55 -3.52
N GLY A 63 2.64 16.76 -3.00
CA GLY A 63 3.28 16.99 -1.69
C GLY A 63 2.46 16.44 -0.51
N GLU A 64 1.15 16.66 -0.52
CA GLU A 64 0.23 16.14 0.51
C GLU A 64 0.25 14.61 0.52
N ARG A 65 0.08 14.00 -0.66
CA ARG A 65 0.14 12.54 -0.83
C ARG A 65 1.45 11.97 -0.28
N GLN A 66 2.59 12.56 -0.64
CA GLN A 66 3.89 12.07 -0.18
C GLN A 66 4.08 12.20 1.34
N ALA A 67 3.58 13.28 1.94
CA ALA A 67 3.64 13.50 3.38
C ALA A 67 2.76 12.51 4.15
N GLU A 68 1.53 12.24 3.67
CA GLU A 68 0.63 11.26 4.27
C GLU A 68 1.19 9.84 4.19
N LEU A 69 1.73 9.44 3.03
CA LEU A 69 2.39 8.15 2.87
C LEU A 69 3.58 8.03 3.83
N LYS A 70 4.43 9.05 3.94
CA LYS A 70 5.55 9.06 4.88
C LYS A 70 5.07 8.90 6.33
N LYS A 71 4.05 9.65 6.74
CA LYS A 71 3.47 9.52 8.09
C LYS A 71 2.93 8.12 8.36
N LYS A 72 2.20 7.52 7.41
CA LYS A 72 1.69 6.14 7.53
C LYS A 72 2.82 5.12 7.69
N PHE A 73 3.88 5.23 6.89
CA PHE A 73 5.03 4.33 7.01
C PHE A 73 5.77 4.48 8.33
N GLU A 74 5.99 5.72 8.80
CA GLU A 74 6.59 5.96 10.10
C GLU A 74 5.73 5.41 11.25
N MET A 75 4.40 5.60 11.18
CA MET A 75 3.48 5.06 12.18
C MET A 75 3.49 3.52 12.20
N MET A 76 3.43 2.87 11.05
CA MET A 76 3.55 1.41 10.95
C MET A 76 4.90 0.90 11.46
N LYS A 77 5.98 1.62 11.19
CA LYS A 77 7.31 1.29 11.70
C LYS A 77 7.36 1.39 13.23
N ILE A 78 6.81 2.46 13.80
CA ILE A 78 6.72 2.64 15.25
C ILE A 78 5.86 1.54 15.89
N GLU A 79 4.69 1.24 15.32
CA GLU A 79 3.82 0.17 15.82
C GLU A 79 4.54 -1.18 15.79
N ARG A 80 5.23 -1.48 14.68
CA ARG A 80 6.04 -2.70 14.55
C ARG A 80 7.16 -2.74 15.60
N MET A 81 7.88 -1.64 15.77
CA MET A 81 8.94 -1.55 16.77
C MET A 81 8.40 -1.74 18.20
N ASN A 82 7.28 -1.11 18.54
CA ASN A 82 6.65 -1.25 19.85
C ASN A 82 6.14 -2.69 20.09
N ARG A 83 5.55 -3.33 19.08
CA ARG A 83 5.09 -4.72 19.17
C ARG A 83 6.23 -5.69 19.46
N TYR A 84 7.40 -5.43 18.91
CA TYR A 84 8.58 -6.28 19.05
C TYR A 84 9.55 -5.82 20.14
N GLN A 85 9.26 -4.69 20.80
CA GLN A 85 10.10 -4.16 21.87
C GLN A 85 10.11 -5.12 23.05
N GLY A 86 11.30 -5.63 23.40
CA GLY A 86 11.49 -6.51 24.56
C GLY A 86 11.05 -7.96 24.36
N VAL A 87 10.55 -8.35 23.18
CA VAL A 87 10.10 -9.74 22.90
C VAL A 87 10.96 -10.46 21.86
N ASN A 88 11.71 -9.75 21.02
CA ASN A 88 12.60 -10.35 20.03
C ASN A 88 14.01 -10.53 20.60
N LEU A 89 14.54 -11.76 20.50
CA LEU A 89 15.90 -12.10 20.90
C LEU A 89 16.80 -12.20 19.66
N TYR A 90 18.00 -11.63 19.76
CA TYR A 90 19.09 -11.89 18.81
C TYR A 90 20.05 -12.89 19.45
N ILE A 91 20.14 -14.09 18.87
CA ILE A 91 20.96 -15.18 19.40
C ILE A 91 22.12 -15.41 18.45
N LYS A 92 23.35 -15.32 18.96
CA LYS A 92 24.59 -15.54 18.19
C LYS A 92 25.43 -16.64 18.85
N ASN A 93 26.39 -17.18 18.09
CA ASN A 93 27.27 -18.29 18.51
C ASN A 93 26.50 -19.60 18.77
N LEU A 94 25.46 -19.86 17.98
CA LEU A 94 24.84 -21.17 17.94
C LEU A 94 25.81 -22.15 17.26
N ASP A 95 25.80 -23.38 17.74
CA ASP A 95 26.48 -24.49 17.07
C ASP A 95 25.78 -24.80 15.74
N ASP A 96 26.53 -25.22 14.72
CA ASP A 96 26.02 -25.48 13.37
C ASP A 96 24.95 -26.60 13.34
N SER A 97 24.83 -27.40 14.41
CA SER A 97 23.78 -28.42 14.57
C SER A 97 22.46 -27.92 15.14
N ILE A 98 22.34 -26.61 15.44
CA ILE A 98 21.10 -26.00 15.94
C ILE A 98 20.31 -25.43 14.77
N ASP A 99 19.17 -26.05 14.48
CA ASP A 99 18.17 -25.58 13.51
C ASP A 99 16.96 -24.93 14.20
N ASP A 100 16.01 -24.44 13.40
CA ASP A 100 14.81 -23.74 13.88
C ASP A 100 13.93 -24.64 14.75
N GLU A 101 13.85 -25.94 14.46
CA GLU A 101 13.05 -26.89 15.25
C GLU A 101 13.64 -27.04 16.65
N ARG A 102 14.96 -27.20 16.73
CA ARG A 102 15.68 -27.31 18.00
C ARG A 102 15.63 -25.99 18.77
N LEU A 103 15.82 -24.85 18.10
CA LEU A 103 15.67 -23.54 18.73
C LEU A 103 14.25 -23.36 19.30
N ARG A 104 13.21 -23.75 18.56
CA ARG A 104 11.82 -23.67 19.03
C ARG A 104 11.59 -24.53 20.26
N LYS A 105 12.11 -25.76 20.26
CA LYS A 105 11.96 -26.70 21.37
C LYS A 105 12.66 -26.22 22.64
N GLU A 106 13.88 -25.67 22.52
CA GLU A 106 14.62 -25.17 23.68
C GLU A 106 13.94 -23.93 24.28
N PHE A 107 13.45 -23.02 23.43
CA PHE A 107 12.85 -21.77 23.87
C PHE A 107 11.35 -21.86 24.21
N SER A 108 10.65 -22.95 23.87
CA SER A 108 9.21 -23.10 24.16
C SER A 108 8.90 -23.09 25.65
N ASN A 109 9.88 -23.42 26.50
CA ASN A 109 9.72 -23.35 27.96
C ASN A 109 9.62 -21.91 28.51
N TYR A 110 10.05 -20.91 27.72
CA TYR A 110 10.09 -19.50 28.14
C TYR A 110 8.93 -18.68 27.56
N GLY A 111 8.12 -19.26 26.69
CA GLY A 111 6.92 -18.63 26.14
C GLY A 111 6.59 -19.07 24.71
N THR A 112 5.52 -18.47 24.17
CA THR A 112 5.07 -18.75 22.81
C THR A 112 5.99 -18.12 21.77
N ILE A 113 6.59 -18.94 20.93
CA ILE A 113 7.47 -18.50 19.85
C ILE A 113 6.63 -18.17 18.62
N THR A 114 6.48 -16.88 18.35
CA THR A 114 5.69 -16.37 17.20
C THR A 114 6.49 -16.33 15.91
N SER A 115 7.82 -16.30 15.99
CA SER A 115 8.76 -16.37 14.87
C SER A 115 10.09 -16.91 15.37
N ALA A 116 10.61 -17.92 14.69
CA ALA A 116 11.96 -18.47 14.77
C ALA A 116 12.27 -18.94 13.36
#